data_AF-A0A1V9A654-F1
#
_entry.id   AF-A0A1V9A654-F1
#
_cell.length_a   1.000
_cell.length_b   1.000
_cell.length_c   1.000
_cell.angle_alpha   90.00
_cell.angle_beta   90.00
_cell.angle_gamma   90.00
#
_symmetry.space_group_name_H-M   'P 1'
#
loop_
_entity.id
_entity.type
_entity.pdbx_description
1 polymer ?
#
loop_
_entity_poly.entity_id
_entity_poly.type
_entity_poly.pdbx_seq_one_letter_code
_entity_poly.pdbx_strand_id
1 'polypeptide(L)'
;MRIVKKSAVTKAGAALAGVLAAATAATAATAVAAPAAQAQQGAACPGTAVFQTDGYGHGETLTNWNDSAFNANPPAGWDIVQVPYEDGVFPGLDRLALDEAVAGGAAALDGAVRDFHASCPGSRLVLSGYSEGALVAGDVLETLARTNDIPHHLVHGVLYGNPRRAFGDGGAGGVAGGIETNLPTILPGVTMRGGHDFGDLAVHDVCNENDGICNSTNMITNLAAFANGLVGYASGDHGYVLDPARDLGSGQTLHRQPQRVPHGAPLPIPVGTPWQIQQLLGDNVGARDDVRTARDQLAGLVGQDTLDQLARNSPWYRLIQEA
;
A
#
# COMPACT_ATOMS: atom_id res chain seq x y z
N MET A 1 1.34 -29.84 -45.73
CA MET A 1 0.31 -30.85 -45.39
C MET A 1 -0.85 -30.13 -44.71
N ARG A 2 -1.59 -29.30 -45.45
CA ARG A 2 -2.87 -29.54 -46.15
C ARG A 2 -4.05 -29.97 -45.26
N ILE A 3 -5.03 -29.06 -45.20
CA ILE A 3 -6.49 -29.24 -45.23
C ILE A 3 -7.27 -29.07 -43.91
N VAL A 4 -7.94 -27.92 -43.87
CA VAL A 4 -9.19 -27.58 -43.19
C VAL A 4 -10.28 -28.63 -43.44
N LYS A 5 -11.09 -28.99 -42.44
CA LYS A 5 -12.50 -29.38 -42.69
C LYS A 5 -13.42 -29.09 -41.51
N LYS A 6 -14.40 -28.22 -41.77
CA LYS A 6 -15.71 -28.16 -41.12
C LYS A 6 -16.50 -29.45 -41.39
N SER A 7 -17.38 -29.82 -40.47
CA SER A 7 -18.74 -30.38 -40.67
C SER A 7 -19.38 -30.51 -39.27
N ALA A 8 -20.43 -29.81 -38.86
CA ALA A 8 -21.79 -29.72 -39.39
C ALA A 8 -22.59 -31.04 -39.30
N VAL A 9 -23.62 -30.99 -38.45
CA VAL A 9 -25.04 -31.25 -38.82
C VAL A 9 -25.61 -32.67 -38.61
N THR A 10 -26.53 -32.72 -37.64
CA THR A 10 -27.89 -33.29 -37.63
C THR A 10 -28.25 -34.70 -37.17
N LYS A 11 -29.48 -34.68 -36.58
CA LYS A 11 -30.61 -35.63 -36.63
C LYS A 11 -30.60 -36.72 -35.54
N ALA A 12 -31.54 -36.69 -34.59
CA ALA A 12 -33.01 -36.84 -34.65
C ALA A 12 -33.46 -38.30 -34.48
N GLY A 13 -34.27 -38.51 -33.43
CA GLY A 13 -35.27 -39.57 -33.28
C GLY A 13 -36.21 -39.07 -32.17
N ALA A 14 -37.48 -38.69 -32.42
CA ALA A 14 -38.64 -39.49 -32.84
C ALA A 14 -38.86 -40.68 -31.88
N ALA A 15 -40.02 -40.96 -31.30
CA ALA A 15 -41.35 -40.35 -31.22
C ALA A 15 -42.20 -41.28 -30.30
N LEU A 16 -43.49 -40.94 -30.13
CA LEU A 16 -44.62 -41.71 -29.59
C LEU A 16 -44.85 -41.60 -28.08
N ALA A 17 -46.07 -41.53 -27.56
CA ALA A 17 -47.42 -41.19 -28.05
C ALA A 17 -48.40 -41.41 -26.88
N GLY A 18 -49.47 -40.62 -26.82
CA GLY A 18 -50.71 -40.93 -26.07
C GLY A 18 -50.65 -40.57 -24.58
N VAL A 19 -51.66 -39.96 -23.96
CA VAL A 19 -53.11 -40.05 -24.16
C VAL A 19 -53.76 -38.74 -23.66
N LEU A 20 -54.74 -38.27 -24.41
CA LEU A 20 -55.67 -37.19 -24.04
C LEU A 20 -56.59 -37.66 -22.89
N ALA A 21 -56.61 -36.91 -21.79
CA ALA A 21 -57.73 -36.88 -20.86
C ALA A 21 -58.13 -35.42 -20.62
N ALA A 22 -59.29 -35.04 -21.15
CA ALA A 22 -59.91 -33.76 -20.89
C ALA A 22 -60.55 -33.80 -19.50
N ALA A 23 -60.07 -32.93 -18.60
CA ALA A 23 -60.76 -32.60 -17.36
C ALA A 23 -60.96 -31.09 -17.31
N THR A 24 -62.19 -30.66 -17.57
CA THR A 24 -62.68 -29.31 -17.28
C THR A 24 -62.76 -29.13 -15.77
N ALA A 25 -61.83 -28.38 -15.19
CA ALA A 25 -61.90 -27.91 -13.82
C ALA A 25 -61.90 -26.38 -13.80
N ALA A 26 -62.91 -25.82 -13.15
CA ALA A 26 -63.15 -24.39 -13.01
C ALA A 26 -61.94 -23.68 -12.38
N THR A 27 -61.52 -22.58 -12.99
CA THR A 27 -60.50 -21.67 -12.48
C THR A 27 -61.02 -20.94 -11.24
N ALA A 28 -60.74 -21.47 -10.05
CA ALA A 28 -60.66 -20.66 -8.85
C ALA A 28 -59.33 -19.89 -8.90
N ALA A 29 -59.39 -18.59 -9.18
CA ALA A 29 -58.24 -17.70 -9.06
C ALA A 29 -57.89 -17.54 -7.57
N THR A 30 -57.13 -18.48 -7.03
CA THR A 30 -56.35 -18.22 -5.82
C THR A 30 -55.24 -17.27 -6.24
N ALA A 31 -55.39 -15.99 -5.89
CA ALA A 31 -54.27 -15.07 -5.88
C ALA A 31 -53.24 -15.65 -4.90
N VAL A 32 -52.24 -16.36 -5.43
CA VAL A 32 -51.03 -16.67 -4.70
C VAL A 32 -50.40 -15.31 -4.46
N ALA A 33 -50.56 -14.79 -3.24
CA ALA A 33 -49.72 -13.69 -2.79
C ALA A 33 -48.28 -14.18 -2.99
N ALA A 34 -47.60 -13.64 -3.99
CA ALA A 34 -46.16 -13.78 -4.09
C ALA A 34 -45.63 -13.41 -2.69
N PRO A 35 -44.70 -14.19 -2.11
CA PRO A 35 -44.04 -13.74 -0.90
C PRO A 35 -43.52 -12.35 -1.23
N ALA A 36 -44.08 -11.33 -0.57
CA ALA A 36 -43.54 -10.00 -0.64
C ALA A 36 -42.07 -10.18 -0.30
N ALA A 37 -41.19 -9.91 -1.27
CA ALA A 37 -39.78 -9.81 -1.00
C ALA A 37 -39.70 -8.87 0.20
N GLN A 38 -39.40 -9.43 1.37
CA GLN A 38 -39.09 -8.64 2.52
C GLN A 38 -37.87 -7.87 2.07
N ALA A 39 -38.06 -6.60 1.73
CA ALA A 39 -36.97 -5.67 1.64
C ALA A 39 -36.25 -5.85 2.97
N GLN A 40 -35.09 -6.53 2.94
CA GLN A 40 -34.12 -6.43 4.01
C GLN A 40 -34.04 -4.93 4.25
N GLN A 41 -34.49 -4.50 5.43
CA GLN A 41 -34.27 -3.15 5.89
C GLN A 41 -32.76 -2.96 5.72
N GLY A 42 -32.38 -2.23 4.66
CA GLY A 42 -30.99 -2.06 4.29
C GLY A 42 -30.28 -1.58 5.54
N ALA A 43 -29.22 -2.28 5.94
CA ALA A 43 -28.39 -1.79 7.03
C ALA A 43 -28.09 -0.32 6.74
N ALA A 44 -28.43 0.55 7.69
CA ALA A 44 -28.21 1.98 7.50
C ALA A 44 -26.71 2.18 7.21
N CYS A 45 -26.38 2.88 6.12
CA CYS A 45 -24.99 3.13 5.76
C CYS A 45 -24.23 3.78 6.93
N PRO A 46 -23.00 3.33 7.23
CA PRO A 46 -22.21 3.93 8.29
C PRO A 46 -21.84 5.36 7.93
N GLY A 47 -21.60 6.20 8.94
CA GLY A 47 -21.12 7.55 8.71
C GLY A 47 -19.70 7.57 8.14
N THR A 48 -18.89 6.55 8.46
CA THR A 48 -17.52 6.39 7.96
C THR A 48 -17.21 4.92 7.75
N ALA A 49 -16.56 4.60 6.63
CA ALA A 49 -15.93 3.32 6.40
C ALA A 49 -14.42 3.51 6.36
N VAL A 50 -13.68 2.70 7.13
CA VAL A 50 -12.22 2.68 7.11
C VAL A 50 -11.72 1.42 6.44
N PHE A 51 -10.99 1.60 5.35
CA PHE A 51 -10.38 0.53 4.57
C PHE A 51 -8.96 0.32 5.07
N GLN A 52 -8.62 -0.92 5.41
CA GLN A 52 -7.36 -1.25 6.06
C GLN A 52 -6.51 -2.16 5.18
N THR A 53 -5.26 -1.76 4.95
CA THR A 53 -4.22 -2.57 4.31
C THR A 53 -3.01 -2.65 5.24
N ASP A 54 -2.55 -3.87 5.50
CA ASP A 54 -1.45 -4.13 6.44
C ASP A 54 -0.09 -4.18 5.73
N GLY A 55 0.99 -4.23 6.49
CA GLY A 55 2.36 -4.26 5.99
C GLY A 55 2.87 -5.64 5.62
N TYR A 56 4.10 -5.66 5.09
CA TYR A 56 4.86 -6.87 4.74
C TYR A 56 4.90 -7.90 5.88
N GLY A 57 4.63 -9.16 5.54
CA GLY A 57 4.44 -10.29 6.45
C GLY A 57 3.01 -10.44 7.00
N HIS A 58 2.14 -9.47 6.74
CA HIS A 58 0.79 -9.37 7.31
C HIS A 58 -0.28 -8.97 6.30
N GLY A 59 0.03 -8.81 5.01
CA GLY A 59 -0.91 -8.34 3.98
C GLY A 59 -2.18 -9.18 3.86
N GLU A 60 -2.09 -10.50 4.07
CA GLU A 60 -3.25 -11.40 4.02
C GLU A 60 -3.97 -11.51 5.38
N THR A 61 -3.24 -11.37 6.49
CA THR A 61 -3.75 -11.66 7.84
C THR A 61 -4.25 -10.43 8.59
N LEU A 62 -3.82 -9.24 8.18
CA LEU A 62 -4.15 -7.95 8.79
C LEU A 62 -3.83 -7.95 10.30
N THR A 63 -2.75 -8.62 10.70
CA THR A 63 -2.42 -8.86 12.12
C THR A 63 -2.24 -7.55 12.89
N ASN A 64 -1.53 -6.55 12.34
CA ASN A 64 -1.29 -5.29 13.05
C ASN A 64 -2.59 -4.51 13.24
N TRP A 65 -3.48 -4.55 12.26
CA TRP A 65 -4.81 -3.97 12.37
C TRP A 65 -5.69 -4.72 13.36
N ASN A 66 -5.73 -6.05 13.28
CA ASN A 66 -6.52 -6.90 14.18
C ASN A 66 -6.13 -6.73 15.65
N ASP A 67 -4.84 -6.52 15.92
CA ASP A 67 -4.32 -6.30 17.27
C ASP A 67 -4.39 -4.84 17.72
N SER A 68 -4.87 -3.92 16.86
CA SER A 68 -4.97 -2.50 17.19
C SER A 68 -6.11 -2.21 18.19
N ALA A 69 -5.86 -1.24 19.08
CA ALA A 69 -6.91 -0.74 19.98
C ALA A 69 -8.09 -0.11 19.22
N PHE A 70 -7.83 0.44 18.03
CA PHE A 70 -8.85 0.98 17.15
C PHE A 70 -9.82 -0.12 16.70
N ASN A 71 -9.35 -1.27 16.19
CA ASN A 71 -10.23 -2.36 15.79
C ASN A 71 -10.95 -3.02 16.97
N ALA A 72 -10.31 -3.04 18.15
CA ALA A 72 -10.96 -3.53 19.36
C ALA A 72 -12.14 -2.65 19.83
N ASN A 73 -12.10 -1.35 19.52
CA ASN A 73 -13.14 -0.40 19.94
C ASN A 73 -13.25 0.79 18.96
N PRO A 74 -13.81 0.57 17.74
CA PRO A 74 -13.96 1.63 16.76
C PRO A 74 -15.00 2.67 17.23
N PRO A 75 -14.88 3.94 16.80
CA PRO A 75 -15.88 4.95 17.14
C PRO A 75 -17.27 4.58 16.61
N ALA A 76 -18.33 5.01 17.30
CA ALA A 76 -19.69 4.75 16.86
C ALA A 76 -19.94 5.32 15.44
N GLY A 77 -20.56 4.52 14.58
CA GLY A 77 -20.85 4.88 13.19
C GLY A 77 -19.68 4.70 12.22
N TRP A 78 -18.58 4.11 12.68
CA TRP A 78 -17.50 3.63 11.82
C TRP A 78 -17.69 2.15 11.49
N ASP A 79 -17.44 1.80 10.24
CA ASP A 79 -17.36 0.42 9.75
C ASP A 79 -15.93 0.12 9.32
N ILE A 80 -15.45 -1.08 9.64
CA ILE A 80 -14.08 -1.52 9.32
C ILE A 80 -14.16 -2.46 8.12
N VAL A 81 -13.47 -2.08 7.05
CA VAL A 81 -13.35 -2.88 5.82
C VAL A 81 -11.89 -3.32 5.69
N GLN A 82 -11.60 -4.55 6.05
CA GLN A 82 -10.26 -5.11 5.87
C GLN A 82 -10.08 -5.57 4.43
N VAL A 83 -8.95 -5.20 3.82
CA VAL A 83 -8.60 -5.53 2.44
C VAL A 83 -7.35 -6.42 2.45
N PRO A 84 -7.52 -7.75 2.56
CA PRO A 84 -6.40 -8.66 2.48
C PRO A 84 -5.83 -8.66 1.06
N TYR A 85 -4.51 -8.70 0.96
CA TYR A 85 -3.80 -8.81 -0.29
C TYR A 85 -2.53 -9.63 -0.11
N GLU A 86 -2.00 -10.13 -1.22
CA GLU A 86 -0.73 -10.83 -1.21
C GLU A 86 0.41 -9.83 -1.17
N ASP A 87 1.13 -9.82 -0.06
CA ASP A 87 2.29 -8.96 0.16
C ASP A 87 3.58 -9.59 -0.40
N GLY A 88 4.58 -8.73 -0.60
CA GLY A 88 5.87 -9.16 -1.14
C GLY A 88 6.75 -7.98 -1.45
N VAL A 89 8.04 -8.09 -1.15
CA VAL A 89 9.00 -7.01 -1.35
C VAL A 89 10.19 -7.49 -2.17
N PHE A 90 10.73 -8.65 -1.85
CA PHE A 90 12.06 -9.09 -2.27
C PHE A 90 11.98 -10.14 -3.41
N PRO A 91 12.41 -9.79 -4.63
CA PRO A 91 12.45 -10.71 -5.75
C PRO A 91 13.27 -11.96 -5.44
N GLY A 92 12.69 -13.14 -5.69
CA GLY A 92 13.35 -14.43 -5.47
C GLY A 92 13.33 -14.93 -4.02
N LEU A 93 12.89 -14.10 -3.05
CA LEU A 93 12.57 -14.54 -1.69
C LEU A 93 11.06 -14.64 -1.50
N ASP A 94 10.34 -13.61 -1.94
CA ASP A 94 8.88 -13.55 -1.87
C ASP A 94 8.24 -14.10 -3.15
N ARG A 95 6.96 -14.46 -3.06
CA ARG A 95 6.18 -14.94 -4.21
C ARG A 95 6.01 -13.83 -5.25
N LEU A 96 5.76 -12.60 -4.80
CA LEU A 96 5.70 -11.39 -5.61
C LEU A 96 6.82 -10.44 -5.19
N ALA A 97 7.36 -9.71 -6.17
CA ALA A 97 8.15 -8.52 -5.87
C ALA A 97 7.23 -7.34 -5.54
N LEU A 98 7.79 -6.30 -4.91
CA LEU A 98 7.06 -5.11 -4.44
C LEU A 98 6.07 -4.54 -5.47
N ASP A 99 6.52 -4.35 -6.71
CA ASP A 99 5.70 -3.72 -7.74
C ASP A 99 4.43 -4.53 -8.04
N GLU A 100 4.53 -5.87 -8.04
CA GLU A 100 3.41 -6.76 -8.33
C GLU A 100 2.48 -6.92 -7.12
N ALA A 101 3.05 -7.06 -5.92
CA ALA A 101 2.30 -7.13 -4.66
C ALA A 101 1.45 -5.87 -4.44
N VAL A 102 2.09 -4.69 -4.54
CA VAL A 102 1.42 -3.40 -4.36
C VAL A 102 0.35 -3.18 -5.44
N ALA A 103 0.61 -3.55 -6.70
CA ALA A 103 -0.38 -3.44 -7.76
C ALA A 103 -1.61 -4.33 -7.51
N GLY A 104 -1.40 -5.57 -7.05
CA GLY A 104 -2.49 -6.48 -6.68
C GLY A 104 -3.31 -5.95 -5.49
N GLY A 105 -2.63 -5.48 -4.45
CA GLY A 105 -3.29 -4.85 -3.29
C GLY A 105 -4.06 -3.59 -3.66
N ALA A 106 -3.49 -2.73 -4.51
CA ALA A 106 -4.15 -1.49 -4.94
C ALA A 106 -5.41 -1.77 -5.75
N ALA A 107 -5.39 -2.79 -6.62
CA ALA A 107 -6.58 -3.23 -7.35
C ALA A 107 -7.68 -3.77 -6.41
N ALA A 108 -7.31 -4.55 -5.39
CA ALA A 108 -8.25 -5.06 -4.40
C ALA A 108 -8.88 -3.92 -3.57
N LEU A 109 -8.07 -2.96 -3.14
CA LEU A 109 -8.52 -1.82 -2.35
C LEU A 109 -9.40 -0.86 -3.17
N ASP A 110 -9.01 -0.49 -4.39
CA ASP A 110 -9.83 0.37 -5.26
C ASP A 110 -11.20 -0.27 -5.53
N GLY A 111 -11.24 -1.58 -5.81
CA GLY A 111 -12.48 -2.33 -5.95
C GLY A 111 -13.37 -2.25 -4.71
N ALA A 112 -12.81 -2.55 -3.52
CA ALA A 112 -13.55 -2.48 -2.26
C ALA A 112 -14.11 -1.09 -1.97
N VAL A 113 -13.31 -0.04 -2.19
CA VAL A 113 -13.71 1.36 -1.99
C VAL A 113 -14.85 1.75 -2.91
N ARG A 114 -14.76 1.40 -4.20
CA ARG A 114 -15.79 1.74 -5.20
C ARG A 114 -17.09 0.95 -4.99
N ASP A 115 -17.00 -0.34 -4.66
CA ASP A 115 -18.16 -1.17 -4.36
C ASP A 115 -18.90 -0.69 -3.11
N PHE A 116 -18.13 -0.27 -2.09
CA PHE A 116 -18.69 0.33 -0.89
C PHE A 116 -19.37 1.66 -1.20
N HIS A 117 -18.71 2.56 -1.94
CA HIS A 117 -19.28 3.85 -2.31
C HIS A 117 -20.56 3.70 -3.15
N ALA A 118 -20.62 2.73 -4.06
CA ALA A 118 -21.82 2.44 -4.85
C ALA A 118 -23.00 2.03 -3.95
N SER A 119 -22.74 1.33 -2.86
CA SER A 119 -23.75 0.90 -1.89
C SER A 119 -24.11 2.02 -0.88
N CYS A 120 -23.12 2.84 -0.52
CA CYS A 120 -23.21 3.87 0.51
C CYS A 120 -22.56 5.20 0.04
N PRO A 121 -23.20 5.92 -0.90
CA PRO A 121 -22.59 7.07 -1.57
C PRO A 121 -22.37 8.29 -0.67
N GLY A 122 -22.99 8.32 0.51
CA GLY A 122 -22.85 9.42 1.48
C GLY A 122 -21.82 9.14 2.59
N SER A 123 -21.23 7.94 2.64
CA SER A 123 -20.27 7.59 3.68
C SER A 123 -18.92 8.24 3.41
N ARG A 124 -18.25 8.68 4.47
CA ARG A 124 -16.84 9.05 4.42
C ARG A 124 -15.99 7.80 4.24
N LEU A 125 -15.04 7.81 3.32
CA LEU A 125 -14.14 6.71 2.99
C LEU A 125 -12.74 7.07 3.48
N VAL A 126 -12.23 6.34 4.46
CA VAL A 126 -10.89 6.53 5.03
C VAL A 126 -10.02 5.36 4.57
N LEU A 127 -9.07 5.60 3.69
CA LEU A 127 -8.10 4.59 3.25
C LEU A 127 -6.90 4.66 4.19
N SER A 128 -6.69 3.61 4.97
CA SER A 128 -5.60 3.55 5.94
C SER A 128 -4.68 2.37 5.67
N GLY A 129 -3.40 2.68 5.52
CA GLY A 129 -2.37 1.69 5.21
C GLY A 129 -1.20 1.78 6.17
N TYR A 130 -0.57 0.64 6.43
CA TYR A 130 0.64 0.54 7.25
C TYR A 130 1.77 -0.09 6.43
N SER A 131 2.97 0.52 6.44
CA SER A 131 4.17 -0.01 5.77
C SER A 131 3.94 -0.26 4.27
N GLU A 132 4.14 -1.49 3.77
CA GLU A 132 3.77 -1.87 2.40
C GLU A 132 2.29 -1.58 2.09
N GLY A 133 1.38 -1.81 3.03
CA GLY A 133 -0.02 -1.45 2.90
C GLY A 133 -0.25 0.05 2.77
N ALA A 134 0.67 0.90 3.25
CA ALA A 134 0.63 2.34 3.00
C ALA A 134 0.98 2.70 1.55
N LEU A 135 1.77 1.89 0.85
CA LEU A 135 1.94 2.01 -0.61
C LEU A 135 0.64 1.68 -1.32
N VAL A 136 0.00 0.56 -0.93
CA VAL A 136 -1.29 0.14 -1.48
C VAL A 136 -2.34 1.24 -1.32
N ALA A 137 -2.55 1.72 -0.08
CA ALA A 137 -3.52 2.77 0.20
C ALA A 137 -3.16 4.09 -0.48
N GLY A 138 -1.88 4.48 -0.44
CA GLY A 138 -1.40 5.69 -1.07
C GLY A 138 -1.57 5.69 -2.59
N ASP A 139 -1.34 4.56 -3.27
CA ASP A 139 -1.51 4.45 -4.72
C ASP A 139 -2.98 4.57 -5.16
N VAL A 140 -3.90 4.01 -4.36
CA VAL A 140 -5.34 4.19 -4.59
C VAL A 140 -5.75 5.64 -4.33
N LEU A 141 -5.27 6.27 -3.26
CA LEU A 141 -5.52 7.69 -2.99
C LEU A 141 -5.00 8.59 -4.12
N GLU A 142 -3.78 8.35 -4.60
CA GLU A 142 -3.18 9.07 -5.72
C GLU A 142 -4.00 8.91 -7.02
N THR A 143 -4.56 7.71 -7.23
CA THR A 143 -5.46 7.44 -8.36
C THR A 143 -6.79 8.17 -8.20
N LEU A 144 -7.42 8.09 -7.03
CA LEU A 144 -8.68 8.75 -6.74
C LEU A 144 -8.55 10.27 -6.84
N ALA A 145 -7.44 10.87 -6.41
CA ALA A 145 -7.14 12.29 -6.53
C ALA A 145 -7.17 12.82 -7.98
N ARG A 146 -7.02 11.92 -8.96
CA ARG A 146 -7.03 12.23 -10.40
C ARG A 146 -8.37 11.95 -11.08
N THR A 147 -9.38 11.49 -10.33
CA THR A 147 -10.69 11.12 -10.84
C THR A 147 -11.80 11.81 -10.06
N ASN A 148 -12.97 12.03 -10.64
CA ASN A 148 -14.11 12.60 -9.91
C ASN A 148 -15.23 11.56 -9.68
N ASP A 149 -14.88 10.27 -9.74
CA ASP A 149 -15.84 9.17 -9.61
C ASP A 149 -16.40 9.06 -8.19
N ILE A 150 -15.60 9.45 -7.19
CA ILE A 150 -16.00 9.60 -5.81
C ILE A 150 -15.74 11.06 -5.43
N PRO A 151 -16.71 11.79 -4.83
CA PRO A 151 -16.48 13.15 -4.39
C PRO A 151 -15.28 13.24 -3.43
N HIS A 152 -14.26 14.04 -3.77
CA HIS A 152 -13.01 14.12 -3.00
C HIS A 152 -13.19 14.45 -1.52
N HIS A 153 -14.20 15.24 -1.16
CA HIS A 153 -14.51 15.57 0.24
C HIS A 153 -15.00 14.38 1.08
N LEU A 154 -15.28 13.23 0.45
CA LEU A 154 -15.59 11.98 1.12
C LEU A 154 -14.35 11.09 1.25
N VAL A 155 -13.26 11.36 0.52
CA VAL A 155 -12.07 10.51 0.47
C VAL A 155 -10.98 11.09 1.38
N HIS A 156 -10.51 10.27 2.31
CA HIS A 156 -9.46 10.61 3.26
C HIS A 156 -8.41 9.51 3.31
N GLY A 157 -7.18 9.88 3.65
CA GLY A 157 -6.06 8.94 3.82
C GLY A 157 -5.37 9.08 5.17
N VAL A 158 -4.97 7.94 5.76
CA VAL A 158 -4.07 7.92 6.92
C VAL A 158 -3.02 6.83 6.72
N LEU A 159 -1.77 7.24 6.49
CA LEU A 159 -0.69 6.36 6.06
C LEU A 159 0.38 6.27 7.16
N TYR A 160 0.60 5.08 7.71
CA TYR A 160 1.59 4.82 8.75
C TYR A 160 2.84 4.21 8.15
N GLY A 161 4.01 4.77 8.42
CA GLY A 161 5.26 4.21 7.91
C GLY A 161 5.33 4.21 6.38
N ASN A 162 4.73 5.20 5.70
CA ASN A 162 4.63 5.29 4.24
C ASN A 162 6.02 5.33 3.55
N PRO A 163 6.39 4.30 2.76
CA PRO A 163 7.66 4.28 2.03
C PRO A 163 7.77 5.35 0.93
N ARG A 164 6.64 5.95 0.51
CA ARG A 164 6.54 7.06 -0.44
C ARG A 164 6.14 8.38 0.22
N ARG A 165 6.34 8.53 1.53
CA ARG A 165 6.13 9.81 2.23
C ARG A 165 6.86 10.95 1.52
N ALA A 166 6.16 12.05 1.23
CA ALA A 166 6.75 13.23 0.62
C ALA A 166 7.85 13.86 1.51
N PHE A 167 8.83 14.52 0.89
CA PHE A 167 9.89 15.22 1.62
C PHE A 167 9.33 16.25 2.59
N GLY A 168 9.85 16.24 3.82
CA GLY A 168 9.49 17.18 4.88
C GLY A 168 10.53 17.21 5.98
N ASP A 169 10.13 17.67 7.16
CA ASP A 169 10.95 17.58 8.37
C ASP A 169 11.28 16.10 8.66
N GLY A 170 12.56 15.76 8.71
CA GLY A 170 13.08 14.45 9.10
C GLY A 170 13.84 14.46 10.42
N GLY A 171 13.79 15.57 11.15
CA GLY A 171 14.41 15.75 12.45
C GLY A 171 15.88 16.06 12.48
N ALA A 172 16.59 15.42 13.39
CA ALA A 172 18.03 15.66 13.56
C ALA A 172 18.80 15.34 12.27
N GLY A 173 18.27 14.46 11.43
CA GLY A 173 18.79 14.13 10.10
C GLY A 173 18.64 15.25 9.06
N GLY A 174 17.76 16.23 9.29
CA GLY A 174 17.41 17.28 8.34
C GLY A 174 16.15 16.96 7.53
N VAL A 175 16.09 17.38 6.26
CA VAL A 175 14.97 17.06 5.36
C VAL A 175 15.04 15.60 4.94
N ALA A 176 13.92 14.88 5.02
CA ALA A 176 13.80 13.48 4.64
C ALA A 176 12.41 13.18 4.07
N GLY A 177 12.32 12.10 3.29
CA GLY A 177 11.06 11.52 2.81
C GLY A 177 11.08 10.01 3.05
N GLY A 178 10.16 9.28 2.42
CA GLY A 178 10.17 7.81 2.46
C GLY A 178 11.34 7.21 1.69
N ILE A 179 11.63 5.93 1.90
CA ILE A 179 12.75 5.23 1.28
C ILE A 179 12.69 5.25 -0.26
N GLU A 180 11.49 5.21 -0.85
CA GLU A 180 11.28 5.32 -2.29
C GLU A 180 11.53 6.73 -2.85
N THR A 181 11.67 7.73 -1.99
CA THR A 181 12.09 9.10 -2.37
C THR A 181 13.60 9.30 -2.30
N ASN A 182 14.31 8.35 -1.68
CA ASN A 182 15.71 8.50 -1.32
C ASN A 182 16.63 7.54 -2.07
N LEU A 183 16.26 6.25 -2.14
CA LEU A 183 17.08 5.22 -2.77
C LEU A 183 16.82 5.10 -4.27
N PRO A 184 17.85 4.74 -5.07
CA PRO A 184 17.65 4.46 -6.48
C PRO A 184 17.00 3.08 -6.67
N THR A 185 16.30 2.90 -7.79
CA THR A 185 15.83 1.58 -8.21
C THR A 185 17.04 0.72 -8.59
N ILE A 186 17.29 -0.32 -7.80
CA ILE A 186 18.41 -1.26 -8.01
C ILE A 186 17.95 -2.70 -8.25
N LEU A 187 16.75 -3.07 -7.77
CA LEU A 187 16.23 -4.44 -7.91
C LEU A 187 15.11 -4.49 -8.96
N PRO A 188 15.12 -5.51 -9.84
CA PRO A 188 13.99 -5.76 -10.73
C PRO A 188 12.70 -6.01 -9.93
N GLY A 189 11.61 -5.31 -10.26
CA GLY A 189 10.32 -5.46 -9.56
C GLY A 189 10.23 -4.76 -8.20
N VAL A 190 11.21 -3.93 -7.83
CA VAL A 190 11.16 -3.05 -6.66
C VAL A 190 11.50 -1.63 -7.10
N THR A 191 10.53 -0.97 -7.71
CA THR A 191 10.71 0.37 -8.25
C THR A 191 10.60 1.41 -7.14
N MET A 192 11.61 2.25 -6.98
CA MET A 192 11.56 3.42 -6.10
C MET A 192 10.82 4.55 -6.84
N ARG A 193 9.54 4.80 -6.51
CA ARG A 193 8.66 5.66 -7.33
C ARG A 193 8.62 7.12 -6.91
N GLY A 194 9.38 7.51 -5.90
CA GLY A 194 9.32 8.87 -5.35
C GLY A 194 8.07 9.10 -4.48
N GLY A 195 7.80 10.36 -4.13
CA GLY A 195 6.69 10.71 -3.25
C GLY A 195 5.32 10.48 -3.89
N HIS A 196 4.29 10.27 -3.08
CA HIS A 196 2.90 10.34 -3.56
C HIS A 196 2.46 11.78 -3.85
N ASP A 197 1.55 11.95 -4.82
CA ASP A 197 0.83 13.20 -5.09
C ASP A 197 -0.68 13.04 -4.89
N PHE A 198 -1.18 13.45 -3.73
CA PHE A 198 -2.58 13.30 -3.35
C PHE A 198 -3.51 14.43 -3.84
N GLY A 199 -2.99 15.40 -4.60
CA GLY A 199 -3.78 16.55 -5.05
C GLY A 199 -4.44 17.31 -3.89
N ASP A 200 -5.77 17.40 -3.91
CA ASP A 200 -6.60 18.06 -2.88
C ASP A 200 -7.20 17.09 -1.85
N LEU A 201 -6.88 15.79 -1.92
CA LEU A 201 -7.36 14.82 -0.93
C LEU A 201 -6.74 15.09 0.45
N ALA A 202 -7.55 14.88 1.49
CA ALA A 202 -7.07 14.99 2.86
C ALA A 202 -6.33 13.71 3.27
N VAL A 203 -5.00 13.73 3.14
CA VAL A 203 -4.12 12.61 3.52
C VAL A 203 -3.15 13.02 4.62
N HIS A 204 -3.05 12.19 5.66
CA HIS A 204 -2.12 12.34 6.77
C HIS A 204 -1.07 11.23 6.74
N ASP A 205 0.22 11.60 6.61
CA ASP A 205 1.34 10.67 6.79
C ASP A 205 1.85 10.68 8.24
N VAL A 206 1.85 9.53 8.90
CA VAL A 206 2.36 9.33 10.26
C VAL A 206 3.68 8.56 10.18
N CYS A 207 4.73 9.13 10.76
CA CYS A 207 6.07 8.59 10.65
C CYS A 207 6.86 8.75 11.96
N ASN A 208 7.70 7.75 12.26
CA ASN A 208 8.64 7.79 13.37
C ASN A 208 10.01 8.31 12.90
N GLU A 209 10.68 9.15 13.69
CA GLU A 209 11.96 9.77 13.27
C GLU A 209 13.07 8.75 12.98
N ASN A 210 13.10 7.63 13.69
CA ASN A 210 14.08 6.57 13.47
C ASN A 210 13.58 5.48 12.50
N ASP A 211 12.44 5.66 11.86
CA ASP A 211 11.94 4.68 10.88
C ASP A 211 12.48 5.00 9.49
N GLY A 212 13.50 4.26 9.05
CA GLY A 212 14.13 4.45 7.74
C GLY A 212 13.23 4.17 6.53
N ILE A 213 12.06 3.55 6.74
CA ILE A 213 11.09 3.29 5.67
C ILE A 213 10.35 4.58 5.31
N CYS A 214 9.80 5.29 6.29
CA CYS A 214 9.10 6.55 6.03
C CYS A 214 9.95 7.79 6.22
N ASN A 215 11.06 7.72 6.99
CA ASN A 215 12.00 8.81 7.28
C ASN A 215 13.43 8.48 6.82
N SER A 216 13.56 8.20 5.53
CA SER A 216 14.84 7.92 4.90
C SER A 216 15.62 9.22 4.65
N THR A 217 16.59 9.50 5.52
CA THR A 217 17.45 10.69 5.39
C THR A 217 18.42 10.53 4.22
N ASN A 218 18.71 11.62 3.48
CA ASN A 218 19.65 11.59 2.36
C ASN A 218 21.03 11.07 2.80
N MET A 219 21.43 9.91 2.27
CA MET A 219 22.71 9.26 2.62
C MET A 219 23.94 10.06 2.17
N ILE A 220 23.82 10.92 1.15
CA ILE A 220 24.92 11.74 0.63
C ILE A 220 25.23 12.87 1.62
N THR A 221 24.19 13.48 2.19
CA THR A 221 24.35 14.63 3.10
C THR A 221 24.39 14.23 4.57
N ASN A 222 23.83 13.08 4.95
CA ASN A 222 23.80 12.62 6.33
C ASN A 222 23.70 11.09 6.47
N LEU A 223 24.82 10.43 6.17
CA LEU A 223 24.93 8.98 6.21
C LEU A 223 24.63 8.36 7.58
N ALA A 224 25.03 9.02 8.66
CA ALA A 224 24.79 8.55 10.03
C ALA A 224 23.29 8.61 10.39
N ALA A 225 22.57 9.64 9.94
CA ALA A 225 21.12 9.72 10.09
C ALA A 225 20.38 8.68 9.22
N PHE A 226 20.88 8.39 8.01
CA PHE A 226 20.36 7.30 7.20
C PHE A 226 20.52 5.94 7.91
N ALA A 227 21.70 5.67 8.47
CA ALA A 227 21.96 4.47 9.27
C ALA A 227 21.08 4.41 10.53
N ASN A 228 20.82 5.55 11.18
CA ASN A 228 19.87 5.64 12.31
C ASN A 228 18.48 5.12 11.92
N GLY A 229 17.97 5.53 10.75
CA GLY A 229 16.67 5.08 10.25
C GLY A 229 16.60 3.56 10.03
N LEU A 230 17.66 2.99 9.48
CA LEU A 230 17.71 1.55 9.22
C LEU A 230 17.89 0.72 10.50
N VAL A 231 18.69 1.20 11.45
CA VAL A 231 18.82 0.59 12.78
C VAL A 231 17.50 0.70 13.54
N GLY A 232 16.83 1.84 13.48
CA GLY A 232 15.53 2.04 14.11
C GLY A 232 14.48 1.09 13.54
N TYR A 233 14.35 0.99 12.21
CA TYR A 233 13.49 0.00 11.56
C TYR A 233 13.75 -1.42 12.10
N ALA A 234 15.01 -1.87 12.06
CA ALA A 234 15.38 -3.21 12.54
C ALA A 234 15.20 -3.41 14.06
N SER A 235 15.11 -2.32 14.83
CA SER A 235 14.96 -2.34 16.28
C SER A 235 13.51 -2.07 16.74
N GLY A 236 12.55 -2.04 15.81
CA GLY A 236 11.12 -1.89 16.11
C GLY A 236 10.59 -0.47 16.09
N ASP A 237 11.37 0.54 15.69
CA ASP A 237 10.87 1.91 15.51
C ASP A 237 9.92 2.05 14.30
N HIS A 238 9.75 0.97 13.51
CA HIS A 238 8.70 0.85 12.50
C HIS A 238 7.32 0.46 13.07
N GLY A 239 7.17 0.33 14.39
CA GLY A 239 5.87 0.08 15.02
C GLY A 239 5.06 1.35 15.26
N TYR A 240 3.74 1.29 15.03
CA TYR A 240 2.83 2.43 15.16
C TYR A 240 1.60 2.09 16.01
N VAL A 241 1.07 3.10 16.70
CA VAL A 241 -0.29 3.01 17.27
C VAL A 241 -1.26 3.37 16.15
N LEU A 242 -1.85 2.34 15.54
CA LEU A 242 -2.81 2.49 14.44
C LEU A 242 -4.15 2.99 14.97
N ASP A 243 -4.47 4.25 14.69
CA ASP A 243 -5.73 4.90 15.07
C ASP A 243 -6.13 5.95 14.02
N PRO A 244 -6.71 5.52 12.89
CA PRO A 244 -7.07 6.41 11.81
C PRO A 244 -8.12 7.45 12.21
N ALA A 245 -8.89 7.25 13.29
CA ALA A 245 -9.83 8.26 13.78
C ALA A 245 -9.13 9.41 14.49
N ARG A 246 -8.04 9.12 15.23
CA ARG A 246 -7.17 10.14 15.83
C ARG A 246 -6.39 10.91 14.77
N ASP A 247 -5.90 10.22 13.76
CA ASP A 247 -4.94 10.74 12.78
C ASP A 247 -5.60 11.20 11.47
N LEU A 248 -6.92 11.48 11.48
CA LEU A 248 -7.59 12.11 10.33
C LEU A 248 -7.07 13.53 10.10
N GLY A 249 -6.91 13.91 8.85
CA GLY A 249 -6.59 15.27 8.45
C GLY A 249 -5.71 15.33 7.22
N SER A 250 -5.00 16.44 7.08
CA SER A 250 -3.99 16.64 6.06
C SER A 250 -2.64 16.94 6.71
N GLY A 251 -1.57 16.45 6.11
CA GLY A 251 -0.21 16.83 6.48
C GLY A 251 0.62 15.66 6.98
N GLN A 252 1.63 15.96 7.79
CA GLN A 252 2.59 14.96 8.29
C GLN A 252 2.73 15.07 9.79
N THR A 253 2.76 13.92 10.47
CA THR A 253 3.24 13.79 11.85
C THR A 253 4.57 13.08 11.85
N LEU A 254 5.58 13.72 12.45
CA LEU A 254 6.85 13.08 12.76
C LEU A 254 6.98 12.89 14.27
N HIS A 255 6.98 11.64 14.73
CA HIS A 255 7.21 11.32 16.13
C HIS A 255 8.70 11.39 16.44
N ARG A 256 9.08 12.37 17.26
CA ARG A 256 10.45 12.55 17.75
C ARG A 256 10.90 11.36 18.58
N GLN A 257 12.07 10.84 18.28
CA GLN A 257 12.64 9.69 18.98
C GLN A 257 14.10 9.94 19.36
N PRO A 258 14.60 9.37 20.47
CA PRO A 258 16.02 9.35 20.76
C PRO A 258 16.77 8.62 19.64
N GLN A 259 17.90 9.19 19.21
CA GLN A 259 18.72 8.58 18.16
C GLN A 259 19.21 7.18 18.58
N ARG A 260 19.05 6.20 17.70
CA ARG A 260 19.68 4.88 17.80
C ARG A 260 21.15 4.92 17.41
N VAL A 261 21.47 5.74 16.40
CA VAL A 261 22.83 6.01 15.94
C VAL A 261 23.08 7.51 16.11
N PRO A 262 24.07 7.93 16.92
CA PRO A 262 24.39 9.33 17.09
C PRO A 262 24.70 10.03 15.76
N HIS A 263 24.03 11.14 15.49
CA HIS A 263 24.24 11.93 14.28
C HIS A 263 23.94 13.42 14.50
N GLY A 264 24.55 14.26 13.67
CA GLY A 264 24.33 15.70 13.65
C GLY A 264 23.50 16.15 12.45
N ALA A 265 23.45 17.47 12.25
CA ALA A 265 22.83 18.08 11.08
C ALA A 265 23.46 17.61 9.76
N PRO A 266 22.71 17.62 8.64
CA PRO A 266 23.23 17.25 7.34
C PRO A 266 24.33 18.21 6.86
N LEU A 267 25.20 17.73 5.98
CA LEU A 267 26.18 18.54 5.27
C LEU A 267 25.47 19.63 4.45
N PRO A 268 25.92 20.89 4.48
CA PRO A 268 25.26 22.02 3.81
C PRO A 268 25.61 22.06 2.31
N ILE A 269 25.42 20.96 1.61
CA ILE A 269 25.67 20.83 0.16
C ILE A 269 24.34 20.65 -0.58
N PRO A 270 24.10 21.38 -1.69
CA PRO A 270 22.83 21.37 -2.40
C PRO A 270 22.74 20.19 -3.37
N VAL A 271 22.88 18.97 -2.85
CA VAL A 271 22.78 17.73 -3.63
C VAL A 271 21.45 17.04 -3.33
N GLY A 272 20.82 16.51 -4.36
CA GLY A 272 19.60 15.71 -4.22
C GLY A 272 19.87 14.36 -3.55
N THR A 273 18.81 13.59 -3.33
CA THR A 273 18.92 12.19 -2.93
C THR A 273 19.49 11.34 -4.08
N PRO A 274 20.05 10.15 -3.80
CA PRO A 274 20.41 9.19 -4.84
C PRO A 274 19.27 8.93 -5.84
N TRP A 275 18.02 8.82 -5.38
CA TRP A 275 16.84 8.72 -6.23
C TRP A 275 16.71 9.92 -7.17
N GLN A 276 16.76 11.16 -6.63
CA GLN A 276 16.67 12.38 -7.44
C GLN A 276 17.79 12.47 -8.48
N ILE A 277 19.00 12.04 -8.11
CA ILE A 277 20.14 11.97 -9.03
C ILE A 277 19.87 10.94 -10.14
N GLN A 278 19.37 9.75 -9.80
CA GLN A 278 18.97 8.74 -10.80
C GLN A 278 17.92 9.29 -11.77
N GLN A 279 16.91 10.02 -11.30
CA GLN A 279 15.90 10.63 -12.17
C GLN A 279 16.51 11.67 -13.14
N LEU A 280 17.52 12.42 -12.72
CA LEU A 280 18.21 13.39 -13.57
C LEU A 280 19.13 12.74 -14.60
N LEU A 281 19.76 11.61 -14.25
CA LEU A 281 20.69 10.89 -15.12
C LEU A 281 20.02 9.87 -16.03
N GLY A 282 18.77 9.48 -15.73
CA GLY A 282 18.05 8.37 -16.36
C GLY A 282 18.63 7.00 -15.95
N ASP A 283 18.24 5.94 -16.67
CA ASP A 283 18.78 4.57 -16.51
C ASP A 283 20.22 4.40 -17.02
N ASN A 284 21.02 5.46 -16.94
CA ASN A 284 22.38 5.47 -17.41
C ASN A 284 23.26 4.62 -16.47
N VAL A 285 24.01 3.69 -17.06
CA VAL A 285 24.99 2.82 -16.37
C VAL A 285 25.95 3.63 -15.49
N GLY A 286 26.30 4.86 -15.87
CA GLY A 286 27.16 5.75 -15.07
C GLY A 286 26.56 6.12 -13.70
N ALA A 287 25.24 6.28 -13.60
CA ALA A 287 24.58 6.56 -12.32
C ALA A 287 24.71 5.39 -11.33
N ARG A 288 24.80 4.14 -11.83
CA ARG A 288 25.03 2.95 -11.00
C ARG A 288 26.46 2.91 -10.44
N ASP A 289 27.44 3.38 -11.20
CA ASP A 289 28.84 3.46 -10.75
C ASP A 289 29.04 4.57 -9.70
N ASP A 290 28.29 5.68 -9.79
CA ASP A 290 28.28 6.72 -8.76
C ASP A 290 27.69 6.21 -7.43
N VAL A 291 26.64 5.39 -7.48
CA VAL A 291 26.06 4.72 -6.30
C VAL A 291 27.04 3.74 -5.67
N ARG A 292 27.75 2.94 -6.48
CA ARG A 292 28.83 2.06 -5.97
C ARG A 292 29.95 2.83 -5.30
N THR A 293 30.31 3.98 -5.86
CA THR A 293 31.31 4.87 -5.25
C THR A 293 30.83 5.40 -3.90
N ALA A 294 29.57 5.80 -3.77
CA ALA A 294 28.98 6.22 -2.49
C ALA A 294 28.94 5.08 -1.46
N ARG A 295 28.63 3.85 -1.88
CA ARG A 295 28.69 2.64 -1.03
C ARG A 295 30.10 2.40 -0.50
N ASP A 296 31.12 2.50 -1.36
CA ASP A 296 32.51 2.27 -0.96
C ASP A 296 33.01 3.34 0.01
N GLN A 297 32.51 4.59 -0.12
CA GLN A 297 32.74 5.65 0.85
C GLN A 297 32.05 5.37 2.20
N LEU A 298 30.83 4.84 2.18
CA LEU A 298 30.10 4.42 3.39
C LEU A 298 30.87 3.33 4.16
N ALA A 299 31.40 2.33 3.46
CA ALA A 299 32.26 1.31 4.09
C ALA A 299 33.49 1.90 4.80
N GLY A 300 34.09 2.94 4.22
CA GLY A 300 35.19 3.68 4.84
C GLY A 300 34.81 4.42 6.13
N LEU A 301 33.53 4.75 6.31
CA LEU A 301 33.03 5.52 7.46
C LEU A 301 32.51 4.64 8.60
N VAL A 302 31.78 3.56 8.29
CA VAL A 302 31.11 2.72 9.32
C VAL A 302 31.82 1.39 9.59
N GLY A 303 32.83 1.05 8.78
CA GLY A 303 33.54 -0.22 8.84
C GLY A 303 32.78 -1.36 8.17
N GLN A 304 33.51 -2.23 7.47
CA GLN A 304 32.92 -3.36 6.73
C GLN A 304 32.22 -4.37 7.65
N ASP A 305 32.76 -4.62 8.85
CA ASP A 305 32.16 -5.57 9.81
C ASP A 305 30.73 -5.17 10.22
N THR A 306 30.47 -3.86 10.34
CA THR A 306 29.14 -3.31 10.64
C THR A 306 28.18 -3.52 9.47
N LEU A 307 28.63 -3.27 8.24
CA LEU A 307 27.83 -3.50 7.03
C LEU A 307 27.52 -4.98 6.85
N ASP A 308 28.49 -5.85 7.09
CA ASP A 308 28.31 -7.30 7.04
C ASP A 308 27.30 -7.79 8.08
N GLN A 309 27.30 -7.20 9.28
CA GLN A 309 26.33 -7.54 10.32
C GLN A 309 24.92 -7.09 9.93
N LEU A 310 24.78 -5.92 9.31
CA LEU A 310 23.51 -5.42 8.79
C LEU A 310 23.01 -6.31 7.63
N ALA A 311 23.88 -6.70 6.70
CA ALA A 311 23.55 -7.59 5.58
C ALA A 311 23.18 -9.03 6.00
N ARG A 312 23.74 -9.51 7.12
CA ARG A 312 23.34 -10.79 7.72
C ARG A 312 21.90 -10.75 8.26
N ASN A 313 21.50 -9.62 8.82
CA ASN A 313 20.26 -9.49 9.59
C ASN A 313 19.14 -8.75 8.86
N SER A 314 19.41 -8.16 7.69
CA SER A 314 18.45 -7.40 6.91
C SER A 314 18.63 -7.67 5.41
N PRO A 315 17.60 -8.18 4.73
CA PRO A 315 17.64 -8.41 3.28
C PRO A 315 17.96 -7.14 2.50
N TRP A 316 17.50 -5.98 2.94
CA TRP A 316 17.78 -4.67 2.34
C TRP A 316 19.28 -4.37 2.26
N TYR A 317 20.04 -4.68 3.31
CA TYR A 317 21.47 -4.43 3.33
C TYR A 317 22.27 -5.44 2.52
N ARG A 318 21.81 -6.69 2.47
CA ARG A 318 22.42 -7.71 1.60
C ARG A 318 22.33 -7.28 0.14
N LEU A 319 21.19 -6.72 -0.26
CA LEU A 319 20.95 -6.22 -1.62
C LEU A 319 21.83 -5.00 -1.97
N ILE A 320 22.04 -4.08 -1.03
CA ILE A 320 22.98 -2.95 -1.20
C ILE A 320 24.42 -3.44 -1.35
N GLN A 321 24.79 -4.54 -0.68
CA GLN A 321 26.12 -5.12 -0.75
C GLN A 321 26.38 -5.86 -2.07
N GLU A 322 25.34 -6.42 -2.68
CA GLU A 322 25.39 -7.19 -3.93
C GLU A 322 25.31 -6.33 -5.21
N ALA A 323 24.86 -5.07 -5.13
CA ALA A 323 24.73 -4.12 -6.26
C ALA A 323 26.05 -3.41 -6.65
#